data_AF-A0A5N6EUA6-F1
#
_entry.id   AF-A0A5N6EUA6-F1
#
_cell.length_a   1.000
_cell.length_b   1.000
_cell.length_c   1.000
_cell.angle_alpha   90.00
_cell.angle_beta   90.00
_cell.angle_gamma   90.00
#
_symmetry.space_group_name_H-M   'P 1'
#
loop_
_entity.id
_entity.type
_entity.pdbx_description
1 polymer ?
#
loop_
_entity_poly.entity_id
_entity_poly.type
_entity_poly.pdbx_seq_one_letter_code
_entity_poly.pdbx_strand_id
1 'polypeptide(L)' 'MTTDTIATAHPQNPISCEPCRQKKCKCDRLLPICTQCATTPSSQSRCIYPESGKRFVYIHHASHSCDILHINEY' A
#
# COMPACT_ATOMS: atom_id res chain seq x y z
N MET A 1 14.39 -18.09 -18.99
CA MET A 1 14.88 -18.19 -17.60
C MET A 1 14.26 -17.06 -16.78
N THR A 2 12.98 -17.19 -16.48
CA THR A 2 12.27 -16.31 -15.54
C THR A 2 12.37 -16.96 -14.17
N THR A 3 13.02 -16.27 -13.25
CA THR A 3 13.33 -16.68 -11.89
C THR A 3 12.05 -16.86 -11.07
N ASP A 4 11.52 -18.08 -11.06
CA ASP A 4 10.54 -18.53 -10.08
C ASP A 4 11.24 -18.61 -8.71
N THR A 5 11.17 -17.50 -7.98
CA THR A 5 11.76 -17.39 -6.65
C THR A 5 10.84 -18.13 -5.69
N ILE A 6 11.36 -19.22 -5.14
CA ILE A 6 10.81 -20.01 -4.03
C ILE A 6 10.04 -19.10 -3.07
N ALA A 7 8.71 -19.21 -3.09
CA ALA A 7 7.84 -18.53 -2.15
C ALA A 7 8.06 -19.16 -0.77
N THR A 8 8.98 -18.59 0.02
CA THR A 8 8.86 -18.65 1.48
C THR A 8 7.42 -18.29 1.81
N ALA A 9 6.66 -19.22 2.39
CA ALA A 9 5.23 -19.14 2.68
C ALA A 9 4.90 -18.10 3.78
N HIS A 10 5.60 -16.97 3.79
CA HIS A 10 5.27 -15.84 4.63
C HIS A 10 4.09 -15.10 4.01
N PRO A 11 3.05 -14.79 4.80
CA PRO A 11 1.92 -14.03 4.30
C PRO A 11 2.41 -12.66 3.81
N GLN A 12 2.18 -12.39 2.52
CA GLN A 12 2.52 -11.11 1.89
C GLN A 12 1.26 -10.31 1.60
N ASN A 13 1.33 -9.02 1.83
CA ASN A 13 0.28 -8.10 1.40
C ASN A 13 0.47 -7.75 -0.09
N PRO A 14 -0.59 -7.65 -0.92
CA PRO A 14 -0.45 -7.24 -2.32
C PRO A 14 0.06 -5.81 -2.52
N ILE A 15 -0.06 -4.95 -1.51
CA ILE A 15 0.35 -3.54 -1.60
C ILE A 15 1.49 -3.21 -0.63
N SER A 16 2.25 -2.16 -0.95
CA SER A 16 3.27 -1.62 -0.05
C SER A 16 2.63 -0.98 1.19
N CYS A 17 3.26 -1.14 2.35
CA CYS A 17 2.84 -0.45 3.57
C CYS A 17 2.95 1.07 3.41
N GLU A 18 2.14 1.80 4.19
CA GLU A 18 2.08 3.27 4.22
C GLU A 18 3.46 3.96 4.33
N PRO A 19 4.35 3.62 5.28
CA PRO A 19 5.64 4.31 5.40
C PRO A 19 6.53 4.07 4.17
N CYS A 20 6.52 2.88 3.57
CA CYS A 20 7.28 2.62 2.35
C CYS A 20 6.68 3.35 1.13
N ARG A 21 5.33 3.47 1.08
CA ARG A 21 4.63 4.20 0.02
C ARG A 21 4.91 5.70 0.09
N GLN A 22 4.90 6.27 1.29
CA GLN A 22 5.24 7.69 1.53
C GLN A 22 6.71 7.99 1.22
N LYS A 23 7.63 7.12 1.66
CA LYS A 23 9.07 7.25 1.41
C LYS A 23 9.49 6.85 -0.01
N LYS A 24 8.57 6.35 -0.83
CA LYS A 24 8.83 5.82 -2.18
C LYS A 24 9.98 4.81 -2.22
N CYS A 25 10.08 3.96 -1.19
CA CYS A 25 11.12 2.94 -1.05
C CYS A 25 10.60 1.53 -1.39
N LYS A 26 11.52 0.59 -1.66
CA LYS A 26 11.17 -0.83 -1.90
C LYS A 26 10.50 -1.43 -0.65
N CYS A 27 9.30 -2.00 -0.80
CA CYS A 27 8.60 -2.73 0.25
C CYS A 27 8.58 -4.22 -0.09
N ASP A 28 9.03 -5.06 0.84
CA ASP A 28 9.00 -6.53 0.68
C ASP A 28 7.63 -7.15 1.00
N ARG A 29 6.71 -6.34 1.52
CA ARG A 29 5.29 -6.68 1.77
C ARG A 29 5.06 -7.86 2.75
N LEU A 30 6.09 -8.29 3.46
CA LEU A 30 5.99 -9.29 4.54
C LEU A 30 5.11 -8.77 5.69
N LEU A 31 4.24 -9.63 6.20
CA LEU A 31 3.44 -9.38 7.39
C LEU A 31 4.11 -10.00 8.64
N PRO A 32 3.95 -9.40 9.83
CA PRO A 32 3.20 -8.17 10.13
C PRO A 32 3.95 -6.87 9.83
N ILE A 33 5.27 -6.93 9.61
CA ILE A 33 6.15 -5.77 9.37
C ILE A 33 7.11 -6.11 8.23
N CYS A 34 7.27 -5.21 7.25
CA CYS A 34 8.29 -5.41 6.21
C CYS A 34 9.71 -5.18 6.74
N THR A 35 10.69 -5.78 6.07
CA THR A 35 12.11 -5.65 6.38
C THR A 35 12.56 -4.19 6.49
N GLN A 36 12.11 -3.29 5.61
CA GLN A 36 12.47 -1.87 5.68
C GLN A 36 11.95 -1.17 6.93
N CYS A 37 10.76 -1.54 7.41
CA CYS A 37 10.20 -0.96 8.63
C CYS A 37 10.80 -1.61 9.87
N ALA A 38 11.16 -2.89 9.82
CA ALA A 38 11.88 -3.57 10.89
C ALA A 38 13.28 -2.97 11.12
N THR A 39 13.99 -2.57 10.04
CA THR A 39 15.30 -1.92 10.15
C THR A 39 15.23 -0.44 10.51
N THR A 40 14.05 0.18 10.39
CA THR A 40 13.86 1.60 10.71
C THR A 40 13.05 1.77 12.00
N PRO A 41 13.66 2.07 13.16
CA PRO A 41 12.96 2.10 14.43
C PRO A 41 11.79 3.10 14.47
N SER A 42 11.90 4.24 13.76
CA SER A 42 10.81 5.22 13.63
C SER A 42 9.58 4.72 12.85
N SER A 43 9.77 3.75 11.95
CA SER A 43 8.72 3.21 11.08
C SER A 43 8.20 1.84 11.52
N GLN A 44 8.89 1.15 12.43
CA GLN A 44 8.49 -0.16 12.95
C GLN A 44 7.07 -0.12 13.54
N SER A 45 6.80 0.82 14.45
CA SER A 45 5.48 0.97 15.10
C SER A 45 4.39 1.56 14.19
N ARG A 46 4.75 1.97 12.97
CA ARG A 46 3.85 2.59 11.97
C ARG A 46 3.79 1.80 10.66
N CYS A 47 4.25 0.55 10.67
CA CYS A 47 4.20 -0.33 9.50
C CYS A 47 2.76 -0.83 9.31
N ILE A 48 1.94 -0.01 8.67
CA ILE A 48 0.53 -0.32 8.44
C ILE A 48 0.34 -0.59 6.95
N TYR A 49 -0.27 -1.71 6.63
CA TYR A 49 -0.74 -2.00 5.30
C TYR A 49 -2.18 -1.50 5.15
N PRO A 50 -2.48 -0.68 4.14
CA PRO A 50 -3.86 -0.28 3.89
C PRO A 50 -4.72 -1.52 3.63
N GLU A 51 -5.97 -1.49 4.10
CA GLU A 51 -6.94 -2.46 3.62
C GLU A 51 -7.32 -2.08 2.19
N SER A 52 -7.01 -2.94 1.22
CA SER A 52 -7.45 -2.77 -0.16
C SER A 52 -8.97 -2.65 -0.20
N GLY A 53 -9.48 -1.43 -0.38
CA GLY A 53 -10.85 -1.21 -0.83
C GLY A 53 -11.92 -0.91 0.22
N LYS A 54 -11.60 -0.68 1.50
CA LYS A 54 -12.55 0.02 2.39
C LYS A 54 -12.43 1.53 2.16
N ARG A 55 -12.87 2.00 0.99
CA ARG A 55 -13.48 3.33 0.93
C ARG A 55 -14.57 3.26 1.98
N PHE A 56 -14.42 4.01 3.07
CA PHE A 56 -15.53 4.25 3.98
C PHE A 56 -16.68 4.71 3.09
N VAL A 57 -17.65 3.84 2.88
CA VAL A 57 -18.94 4.25 2.33
C VAL A 57 -19.51 5.08 3.47
N TYR A 58 -19.21 6.37 3.47
CA TYR A 58 -19.92 7.34 4.28
C TYR A 58 -21.36 7.27 3.78
N ILE A 59 -22.14 6.42 4.42
CA ILE A 59 -23.58 6.45 4.36
C ILE A 59 -23.94 7.84 4.90
N HIS A 60 -24.31 8.68 3.94
CA HIS A 60 -24.97 9.98 4.05
C HIS A 60 -24.15 11.27 3.82
N HIS A 61 -24.40 11.78 2.60
CA HIS A 61 -24.64 13.17 2.21
C HIS A 61 -23.44 14.10 2.01
N ALA A 62 -23.43 14.59 0.77
CA ALA A 62 -22.94 15.88 0.28
C ALA A 62 -21.62 15.86 -0.50
N SER A 63 -21.77 16.40 -1.70
CA SER A 63 -20.76 17.06 -2.51
C SER A 63 -19.93 16.16 -3.42
N HIS A 64 -20.52 15.92 -4.60
CA HIS A 64 -19.81 16.23 -5.84
C HIS A 64 -18.82 17.38 -5.62
N SER A 65 -17.54 17.08 -5.74
CA SER A 65 -16.58 17.82 -6.56
C SER A 65 -15.18 17.61 -5.99
N CYS A 66 -14.42 16.74 -6.65
CA CYS A 66 -12.99 16.99 -6.84
C CYS A 66 -12.50 16.19 -8.05
N ASP A 67 -12.41 16.89 -9.17
CA ASP A 67 -11.46 16.75 -10.26
C ASP A 67 -10.77 15.39 -10.46
N ILE A 68 -11.19 14.69 -11.52
CA ILE A 68 -10.24 14.24 -12.54
C ILE A 68 -10.78 14.68 -13.91
N LEU A 69 -10.34 15.86 -14.35
CA LEU A 69 -10.04 16.11 -15.76
C LEU A 69 -9.02 15.05 -16.21
N HIS A 70 -9.33 14.28 -17.25
CA HIS A 70 -8.42 13.68 -18.26
C HIS A 70 -9.33 13.14 -19.39
N ILE A 71 -9.68 13.99 -20.36
CA ILE A 71 -9.10 14.04 -21.73
C ILE A 71 -9.48 12.82 -22.57
N ASN A 72 -10.25 13.03 -23.65
CA ASN A 72 -9.78 12.77 -25.02
C ASN A 72 -10.57 13.64 -26.02
N GLU A 73 -9.77 14.45 -26.70
CA GLU A 73 -10.04 15.26 -27.88
C GLU A 73 -10.48 14.35 -29.04
N TYR A 74 -11.37 14.85 -29.90
CA TYR A 74 -11.79 14.20 -31.16
C TYR A 74 -10.76 14.44 -32.27
#